data_AF-A0AAU7Y5S3-F1
#
_entry.id   AF-A0AAU7Y5S3-F1
#
_cell.length_a   1.000
_cell.length_b   1.000
_cell.length_c   1.000
_cell.angle_alpha   90.00
_cell.angle_beta   90.00
_cell.angle_gamma   90.00
#
_symmetry.space_group_name_H-M   'P 1'
#
loop_
_entity.id
_entity.type
_entity.pdbx_description
1 polymer ?
#
loop_
_entity_poly.entity_id
_entity_poly.type
_entity_poly.pdbx_seq_one_letter_code
_entity_poly.pdbx_strand_id
1 'polypeptide(L)'
;MRALLALPLLLCSLAAFAAPKPDDLTKAFELAGVRLLCEQSGPLLQRSAPERYLKQLNKAFEADALCRDLASAIAPKVSAEQLAQVEAALDSPLAQRFTAAERDVGEGLAAYRTQLADKPPRADRLGLVRRLDKAARTTDLASLLRYEVGKTLAMLTLRQRGEKISEKALAEQTAKQAEGIRASSEQAVESFMLYAYRQMPSDQVQAYAELYERPAVKQLLALSLEAFPGVFAKRRALLK
;
A
#
# COMPACT_ATOMS: atom_id res chain seq x y z
N MET A 1 -33.61 42.26 -47.55
CA MET A 1 -32.79 42.67 -46.38
C MET A 1 -31.77 41.58 -46.10
N ARG A 2 -30.50 41.98 -45.98
CA ARG A 2 -29.32 41.12 -45.91
C ARG A 2 -29.23 40.39 -44.57
N ALA A 3 -28.76 39.16 -44.63
CA ALA A 3 -28.45 38.26 -43.53
C ALA A 3 -27.38 38.82 -42.59
N LEU A 4 -27.53 38.57 -41.29
CA LEU A 4 -26.45 38.58 -40.28
C LEU A 4 -26.80 37.51 -39.23
N LEU A 5 -26.37 36.28 -39.50
CA LEU A 5 -26.30 35.19 -38.53
C LEU A 5 -25.03 35.41 -37.71
N ALA A 6 -25.18 35.88 -36.47
CA ALA A 6 -24.12 35.88 -35.48
C ALA A 6 -24.09 34.49 -34.81
N LEU A 7 -23.10 33.68 -35.16
CA LEU A 7 -22.80 32.39 -34.54
C LEU A 7 -21.89 32.65 -33.33
N PRO A 8 -22.31 32.41 -32.07
CA PRO A 8 -21.39 32.52 -30.95
C PRO A 8 -20.47 31.28 -30.95
N LEU A 9 -19.18 31.53 -31.13
CA LEU A 9 -18.10 30.58 -30.90
C LEU A 9 -18.16 30.09 -29.44
N LEU A 10 -18.73 28.91 -29.23
CA LEU A 10 -18.53 28.12 -28.02
C LEU A 10 -17.08 27.65 -27.97
N LEU A 11 -16.21 28.49 -27.42
CA LEU A 11 -14.90 28.10 -26.91
C LEU A 11 -15.14 27.19 -25.69
N CYS A 12 -15.42 25.92 -25.94
CA CYS A 12 -15.25 24.89 -24.93
C CYS A 12 -13.77 24.88 -24.54
N SER A 13 -13.45 25.45 -23.39
CA SER A 13 -12.16 25.28 -22.73
C SER A 13 -12.00 23.79 -22.44
N LEU A 14 -11.35 23.07 -23.36
CA LEU A 14 -10.68 21.81 -23.06
C LEU A 14 -9.54 22.16 -22.09
N ALA A 15 -9.86 22.34 -20.81
CA ALA A 15 -8.90 22.08 -19.76
C ALA A 15 -8.53 20.61 -19.94
N ALA A 16 -7.43 20.36 -20.66
CA ALA A 16 -6.85 19.05 -20.76
C ALA A 16 -6.57 18.61 -19.33
N PHE A 17 -7.38 17.68 -18.81
CA PHE A 17 -7.09 16.97 -17.57
C PHE A 17 -5.87 16.11 -17.82
N ALA A 18 -4.69 16.73 -17.80
CA ALA A 18 -3.43 16.03 -17.91
C ALA A 18 -3.37 14.98 -16.80
N ALA A 19 -2.85 13.80 -17.14
CA ALA A 19 -2.56 12.79 -16.14
C ALA A 19 -1.63 13.41 -15.07
N PRO A 20 -1.82 13.08 -13.78
CA PRO A 20 -0.94 13.54 -12.72
C PRO A 20 0.49 13.11 -12.99
N LYS A 21 1.45 13.92 -12.55
CA LYS A 21 2.86 13.53 -12.50
C LYS A 21 3.07 12.57 -11.31
N PRO A 22 4.15 11.76 -11.32
CA PRO A 22 4.44 10.88 -10.19
C PRO A 22 4.48 11.60 -8.84
N ASP A 23 5.05 12.81 -8.80
CA ASP A 23 5.16 13.60 -7.57
C ASP A 23 3.79 14.02 -7.01
N ASP A 24 2.77 14.15 -7.86
CA ASP A 24 1.41 14.50 -7.44
C ASP A 24 0.76 13.36 -6.62
N LEU A 25 1.22 12.11 -6.76
CA LEU A 25 0.68 10.97 -5.98
C LEU A 25 1.23 10.90 -4.55
N THR A 26 2.24 11.69 -4.20
CA THR A 26 2.95 11.59 -2.90
C THR A 26 1.98 11.68 -1.73
N LYS A 27 1.12 12.71 -1.70
CA LYS A 27 0.15 12.93 -0.63
C LYS A 27 -0.87 11.79 -0.56
N ALA A 28 -1.40 11.36 -1.70
CA ALA A 28 -2.35 10.24 -1.72
C ALA A 28 -1.72 8.91 -1.26
N PHE A 29 -0.45 8.66 -1.57
CA PHE A 29 0.28 7.48 -1.06
C PHE A 29 0.50 7.53 0.44
N GLU A 30 0.77 8.70 1.01
CA GLU A 30 0.87 8.91 2.45
C GLU A 30 -0.46 8.63 3.14
N LEU A 31 -1.54 9.25 2.66
CA LEU A 31 -2.88 9.12 3.24
C LEU A 31 -3.44 7.70 3.10
N ALA A 32 -3.14 7.00 1.99
CA ALA A 32 -3.59 5.64 1.76
C ALA A 32 -2.69 4.57 2.40
N GLY A 33 -1.61 4.96 3.08
CA GLY A 33 -0.65 4.02 3.69
C GLY A 33 0.24 3.28 2.68
N VAL A 34 0.20 3.63 1.38
CA VAL A 34 1.03 3.03 0.33
C VAL A 34 2.50 3.40 0.54
N ARG A 35 2.79 4.62 1.02
CA ARG A 35 4.15 5.07 1.31
C ARG A 35 4.86 4.16 2.32
N LEU A 36 4.12 3.60 3.28
CA LEU A 36 4.68 2.68 4.28
C LEU A 36 5.28 1.44 3.64
N LEU A 37 4.78 0.99 2.49
CA LEU A 37 5.40 -0.12 1.76
C LEU A 37 6.81 0.22 1.30
N CYS A 38 7.00 1.43 0.78
CA CYS A 38 8.31 1.90 0.35
C CYS A 38 9.26 2.05 1.53
N GLU A 39 8.80 2.68 2.60
CA GLU A 39 9.59 2.96 3.80
C GLU A 39 10.02 1.69 4.53
N GLN A 40 9.15 0.67 4.58
CA GLN A 40 9.45 -0.59 5.27
C GLN A 40 10.30 -1.56 4.42
N SER A 41 10.34 -1.38 3.10
CA SER A 41 11.05 -2.30 2.18
C SER A 41 12.53 -2.46 2.54
N GLY A 42 13.25 -1.34 2.69
CA GLY A 42 14.68 -1.34 3.04
C GLY A 42 14.96 -1.99 4.40
N PRO A 43 14.37 -1.51 5.50
CA PRO A 43 14.56 -2.08 6.83
C PRO A 43 14.24 -3.58 6.93
N LEU A 44 13.16 -4.03 6.28
CA LEU A 44 12.79 -5.45 6.27
C LEU A 44 13.81 -6.31 5.54
N LEU A 45 14.35 -5.84 4.42
CA LEU A 45 15.42 -6.52 3.69
C LEU A 45 16.69 -6.59 4.55
N GLN A 46 17.11 -5.48 5.14
CA GLN A 46 18.35 -5.39 5.92
C GLN A 46 18.36 -6.31 7.13
N ARG A 47 17.22 -6.51 7.80
CA ARG A 47 17.12 -7.34 9.00
C ARG A 47 17.60 -8.77 8.82
N SER A 48 17.44 -9.33 7.61
CA SER A 48 17.75 -10.74 7.33
C SER A 48 18.68 -10.94 6.13
N ALA A 49 19.18 -9.86 5.53
CA ALA A 49 20.06 -9.93 4.39
C ALA A 49 21.50 -10.27 4.82
N PRO A 50 22.25 -10.99 3.97
CA PRO A 50 23.68 -11.16 4.22
C PRO A 50 24.43 -9.82 4.16
N GLU A 51 25.40 -9.63 5.07
CA GLU A 51 26.11 -8.35 5.26
C GLU A 51 26.67 -7.75 3.97
N ARG A 52 27.22 -8.58 3.09
CA ARG A 52 27.81 -8.15 1.81
C ARG A 52 26.82 -7.42 0.88
N TYR A 53 25.52 -7.60 1.08
CA TYR A 53 24.47 -6.98 0.26
C TYR A 53 23.87 -5.71 0.89
N LEU A 54 24.14 -5.40 2.16
CA LEU A 54 23.47 -4.31 2.88
C LEU A 54 23.62 -2.96 2.16
N LYS A 55 24.84 -2.61 1.73
CA LYS A 55 25.08 -1.35 0.99
C LYS A 55 24.31 -1.28 -0.32
N GLN A 56 24.22 -2.39 -1.06
CA GLN A 56 23.48 -2.44 -2.31
C GLN A 56 21.97 -2.35 -2.07
N LEU A 57 21.47 -3.05 -1.05
CA LEU A 57 20.06 -3.03 -0.64
C LEU A 57 19.63 -1.63 -0.22
N ASN A 58 20.43 -0.93 0.59
CA ASN A 58 20.14 0.45 1.01
C ASN A 58 19.99 1.39 -0.19
N LYS A 59 20.80 1.20 -1.23
CA LYS A 59 20.72 2.01 -2.44
C LYS A 59 19.53 1.61 -3.32
N ALA A 60 19.31 0.31 -3.52
CA ALA A 60 18.30 -0.19 -4.45
C ALA A 60 16.87 -0.01 -3.90
N PHE A 61 16.69 -0.08 -2.59
CA PHE A 61 15.41 0.00 -1.88
C PHE A 61 15.32 1.23 -0.98
N GLU A 62 15.98 2.33 -1.37
CA GLU A 62 15.74 3.65 -0.79
C GLU A 62 14.26 4.02 -0.99
N ALA A 63 13.61 4.48 0.08
CA ALA A 63 12.16 4.61 0.18
C ALA A 63 11.60 5.60 -0.85
N ASP A 64 12.19 6.80 -0.95
CA ASP A 64 11.70 7.83 -1.86
C ASP A 64 11.87 7.39 -3.32
N ALA A 65 13.00 6.79 -3.67
CA ALA A 65 13.22 6.25 -5.00
C ALA A 65 12.21 5.14 -5.33
N LEU A 66 11.98 4.21 -4.41
CA LEU A 66 11.04 3.12 -4.59
C LEU A 66 9.60 3.64 -4.79
N CYS A 67 9.19 4.63 -4.00
CA CYS A 67 7.88 5.24 -4.12
C CYS A 67 7.71 6.08 -5.40
N ARG A 68 8.76 6.78 -5.86
CA ARG A 68 8.73 7.45 -7.17
C ARG A 68 8.55 6.48 -8.33
N ASP A 69 9.19 5.31 -8.29
CA ASP A 69 8.99 4.29 -9.33
C ASP A 69 7.57 3.71 -9.31
N LEU A 70 7.02 3.50 -8.12
CA LEU A 70 5.63 3.07 -7.95
C LEU A 70 4.65 4.12 -8.47
N ALA A 71 4.84 5.37 -8.09
CA ALA A 71 4.02 6.48 -8.58
C ALA A 71 4.13 6.61 -10.11
N SER A 72 5.33 6.45 -10.67
CA SER A 72 5.54 6.48 -12.13
C SER A 72 4.82 5.36 -12.88
N ALA A 73 4.69 4.18 -12.27
CA ALA A 73 3.95 3.07 -12.85
C ALA A 73 2.43 3.27 -12.82
N ILE A 74 1.93 4.11 -11.91
CA ILE A 74 0.49 4.28 -11.62
C ILE A 74 -0.06 5.58 -12.19
N ALA A 75 0.72 6.66 -12.19
CA ALA A 75 0.33 7.99 -12.62
C ALA A 75 -0.41 8.04 -13.98
N PRO A 76 0.00 7.31 -15.03
CA PRO A 76 -0.73 7.30 -16.30
C PRO A 76 -2.14 6.68 -16.25
N LYS A 77 -2.47 5.96 -15.16
CA LYS A 77 -3.72 5.24 -14.96
C LYS A 77 -4.66 5.93 -13.97
N VAL A 78 -4.29 7.11 -13.46
CA VAL A 78 -5.05 7.89 -12.48
C VAL A 78 -5.38 9.24 -13.09
N SER A 79 -6.59 9.76 -12.91
CA SER A 79 -6.93 11.13 -13.29
C SER A 79 -6.69 12.11 -12.14
N ALA A 80 -6.49 13.39 -12.45
CA ALA A 80 -6.41 14.44 -11.43
C ALA A 80 -7.68 14.50 -10.54
N GLU A 81 -8.85 14.24 -11.12
CA GLU A 81 -10.11 14.17 -10.38
C GLU A 81 -10.12 13.00 -9.38
N GLN A 82 -9.71 11.81 -9.81
CA GLN A 82 -9.61 10.65 -8.93
C GLN A 82 -8.63 10.92 -7.78
N LEU A 83 -7.49 11.54 -8.08
CA LEU A 83 -6.50 11.89 -7.06
C LEU A 83 -7.08 12.86 -6.02
N ALA A 84 -7.76 13.93 -6.46
CA ALA A 84 -8.43 14.86 -5.56
C ALA A 84 -9.52 14.19 -4.70
N GLN A 85 -10.27 13.23 -5.27
CA GLN A 85 -11.27 12.46 -4.53
C GLN A 85 -10.64 11.56 -3.46
N VAL A 86 -9.47 10.96 -3.73
CA VAL A 86 -8.72 10.20 -2.73
C VAL A 86 -8.30 11.10 -1.58
N GLU A 87 -7.66 12.23 -1.89
CA GLU A 87 -7.19 13.15 -0.87
C GLU A 87 -8.33 13.70 -0.03
N ALA A 88 -9.43 14.14 -0.65
CA ALA A 88 -10.60 14.63 0.08
C ALA A 88 -11.22 13.57 1.01
N ALA A 89 -11.17 12.29 0.63
CA ALA A 89 -11.66 11.21 1.48
C ALA A 89 -10.71 10.94 2.66
N LEU A 90 -9.42 10.75 2.38
CA LEU A 90 -8.44 10.24 3.34
C LEU A 90 -7.75 11.35 4.16
N ASP A 91 -7.92 12.61 3.80
CA ASP A 91 -7.52 13.78 4.60
C ASP A 91 -8.68 14.33 5.46
N SER A 92 -9.80 13.60 5.53
CA SER A 92 -10.94 14.01 6.36
C SER A 92 -10.61 13.95 7.86
N PRO A 93 -11.31 14.74 8.71
CA PRO A 93 -11.09 14.69 10.16
C PRO A 93 -11.27 13.29 10.77
N LEU A 94 -12.17 12.47 10.20
CA LEU A 94 -12.31 11.08 10.61
C LEU A 94 -11.05 10.28 10.30
N ALA A 95 -10.54 10.34 9.06
CA ALA A 95 -9.35 9.62 8.66
C ALA A 95 -8.11 10.05 9.47
N GLN A 96 -7.94 11.35 9.70
CA GLN A 96 -6.84 11.89 10.51
C GLN A 96 -6.85 11.34 11.95
N ARG A 97 -8.04 11.18 12.57
CA ARG A 97 -8.14 10.54 13.90
C ARG A 97 -7.70 9.08 13.89
N PHE A 98 -8.05 8.34 12.84
CA PHE A 98 -7.62 6.95 12.70
C PHE A 98 -6.11 6.85 12.48
N THR A 99 -5.55 7.68 11.60
CA THR A 99 -4.09 7.75 11.39
C THR A 99 -3.33 8.12 12.66
N ALA A 100 -3.88 9.01 13.50
CA ALA A 100 -3.29 9.31 14.79
C ALA A 100 -3.30 8.08 15.73
N ALA A 101 -4.40 7.33 15.77
CA ALA A 101 -4.52 6.12 16.57
C ALA A 101 -3.59 4.99 16.09
N GLU A 102 -3.37 4.86 14.78
CA GLU A 102 -2.41 3.92 14.19
C GLU A 102 -0.97 4.26 14.59
N ARG A 103 -0.61 5.55 14.65
CA ARG A 103 0.72 6.02 15.06
C ARG A 103 0.95 5.86 16.56
N ASP A 104 -0.10 5.91 17.37
CA ASP A 104 -0.05 5.70 18.82
C ASP A 104 0.01 4.21 19.22
N VAL A 105 0.12 3.29 18.25
CA VAL A 105 0.35 1.88 18.52
C VAL A 105 1.76 1.68 19.07
N GLY A 106 1.88 1.83 20.40
CA GLY A 106 3.08 1.53 21.16
C GLY A 106 3.21 0.05 21.54
N GLU A 107 4.07 -0.21 22.53
CA GLU A 107 4.48 -1.56 22.95
C GLU A 107 3.33 -2.48 23.43
N GLY A 108 2.16 -1.90 23.75
CA GLY A 108 1.00 -2.63 24.28
C GLY A 108 0.34 -3.62 23.30
N LEU A 109 0.65 -3.56 22.00
CA LEU A 109 0.07 -4.48 21.00
C LEU A 109 0.42 -5.95 21.28
N ALA A 110 1.64 -6.24 21.75
CA ALA A 110 2.06 -7.61 22.04
C ALA A 110 1.28 -8.21 23.22
N ALA A 111 1.11 -7.43 24.28
CA ALA A 111 0.28 -7.82 25.43
C ALA A 111 -1.18 -8.00 25.02
N TYR A 112 -1.72 -7.09 24.19
CA TYR A 112 -3.08 -7.19 23.68
C TYR A 112 -3.33 -8.46 22.86
N ARG A 113 -2.38 -8.85 21.99
CA ARG A 113 -2.47 -10.11 21.24
C ARG A 113 -2.59 -11.35 22.13
N THR A 114 -1.90 -11.34 23.27
CA THR A 114 -2.02 -12.43 24.26
C THR A 114 -3.43 -12.47 24.86
N GLN A 115 -3.99 -11.30 25.17
CA GLN A 115 -5.35 -11.18 25.73
C GLN A 115 -6.45 -11.63 24.76
N LEU A 116 -6.26 -11.49 23.45
CA LEU A 116 -7.27 -11.89 22.45
C LEU A 116 -7.57 -13.39 22.47
N ALA A 117 -6.62 -14.23 22.92
CA ALA A 117 -6.84 -15.67 23.06
C ALA A 117 -7.84 -16.00 24.19
N ASP A 118 -7.75 -15.27 25.31
CA ASP A 118 -8.60 -15.48 26.48
C ASP A 118 -9.92 -14.69 26.41
N LYS A 119 -9.89 -13.52 25.75
CA LYS A 119 -11.00 -12.58 25.63
C LYS A 119 -11.19 -12.21 24.16
N PRO A 120 -11.90 -13.05 23.38
CA PRO A 120 -12.14 -12.76 21.98
C PRO A 120 -12.95 -11.46 21.82
N PRO A 121 -12.71 -10.70 20.74
CA PRO A 121 -13.47 -9.49 20.46
C PRO A 121 -14.93 -9.83 20.16
N ARG A 122 -15.84 -8.87 20.39
CA ARG A 122 -17.25 -9.02 19.97
C ARG A 122 -17.33 -9.26 18.47
N ALA A 123 -18.20 -10.19 18.05
CA ALA A 123 -18.33 -10.60 16.64
C ALA A 123 -18.58 -9.43 15.69
N ASP A 124 -19.46 -8.50 16.04
CA ASP A 124 -19.76 -7.32 15.21
C ASP A 124 -18.53 -6.43 15.03
N ARG A 125 -17.72 -6.28 16.09
CA ARG A 125 -16.51 -5.48 16.04
C ARG A 125 -15.46 -6.12 15.14
N LEU A 126 -15.34 -7.45 15.22
CA LEU A 126 -14.48 -8.22 14.34
C LEU A 126 -14.93 -8.09 12.87
N GLY A 127 -16.23 -8.17 12.61
CA GLY A 127 -16.81 -7.95 11.27
C GLY A 127 -16.46 -6.58 10.70
N LEU A 128 -16.54 -5.52 11.50
CA LEU A 128 -16.17 -4.17 11.08
C LEU A 128 -14.69 -4.03 10.74
N VAL A 129 -13.80 -4.59 11.57
CA VAL A 129 -12.36 -4.57 11.31
C VAL A 129 -12.02 -5.34 10.02
N ARG A 130 -12.64 -6.50 9.79
CA ARG A 130 -12.45 -7.27 8.54
C ARG A 130 -12.96 -6.53 7.31
N ARG A 131 -14.10 -5.84 7.42
CA ARG A 131 -14.62 -4.98 6.34
C ARG A 131 -13.63 -3.86 6.03
N LEU A 132 -13.12 -3.19 7.05
CA LEU A 132 -12.11 -2.15 6.90
C LEU A 132 -10.83 -2.67 6.25
N ASP A 133 -10.28 -3.79 6.72
CA ASP A 133 -9.10 -4.42 6.10
C ASP A 133 -9.33 -4.72 4.62
N LYS A 134 -10.48 -5.32 4.28
CA LYS A 134 -10.84 -5.58 2.88
C LYS A 134 -10.94 -4.31 2.04
N ALA A 135 -11.44 -3.21 2.61
CA ALA A 135 -11.56 -1.93 1.91
C ALA A 135 -10.20 -1.24 1.74
N ALA A 136 -9.42 -1.15 2.82
CA ALA A 136 -8.10 -0.53 2.86
C ALA A 136 -6.99 -1.40 2.26
N ARG A 137 -7.30 -2.67 1.96
CA ARG A 137 -6.38 -3.66 1.40
C ARG A 137 -5.13 -3.88 2.25
N THR A 138 -5.21 -3.66 3.56
CA THR A 138 -4.04 -3.65 4.45
C THR A 138 -3.34 -5.01 4.48
N THR A 139 -4.09 -6.10 4.61
CA THR A 139 -3.55 -7.47 4.53
C THR A 139 -2.91 -7.76 3.18
N ASP A 140 -3.52 -7.30 2.07
CA ASP A 140 -2.98 -7.50 0.73
C ASP A 140 -1.65 -6.78 0.55
N LEU A 141 -1.58 -5.50 0.96
CA LEU A 141 -0.38 -4.69 0.89
C LEU A 141 0.75 -5.26 1.78
N ALA A 142 0.42 -5.61 3.03
CA ALA A 142 1.39 -6.16 3.98
C ALA A 142 1.91 -7.55 3.57
N SER A 143 1.03 -8.43 3.09
CA SER A 143 1.43 -9.75 2.59
C SER A 143 2.27 -9.64 1.32
N LEU A 144 1.92 -8.72 0.41
CA LEU A 144 2.69 -8.48 -0.80
C LEU A 144 4.09 -7.97 -0.50
N LEU A 145 4.24 -7.00 0.41
CA LEU A 145 5.54 -6.51 0.86
C LEU A 145 6.40 -7.65 1.44
N ARG A 146 5.84 -8.42 2.37
CA ARG A 146 6.55 -9.55 2.99
C ARG A 146 6.97 -10.61 1.96
N TYR A 147 6.10 -10.90 0.99
CA TYR A 147 6.40 -11.81 -0.10
C TYR A 147 7.55 -11.30 -0.98
N GLU A 148 7.50 -10.05 -1.42
CA GLU A 148 8.53 -9.48 -2.29
C GLU A 148 9.88 -9.29 -1.58
N VAL A 149 9.87 -8.99 -0.28
CA VAL A 149 11.05 -9.01 0.59
C VAL A 149 11.62 -10.43 0.68
N GLY A 150 10.80 -11.42 1.04
CA GLY A 150 11.22 -12.82 1.15
C GLY A 150 11.79 -13.37 -0.15
N LYS A 151 11.14 -13.06 -1.27
CA LYS A 151 11.61 -13.42 -2.62
C LYS A 151 12.98 -12.81 -2.94
N THR A 152 13.20 -11.55 -2.56
CA THR A 152 14.51 -10.88 -2.70
C THR A 152 15.59 -11.57 -1.86
N LEU A 153 15.29 -11.91 -0.61
CA LEU A 153 16.23 -12.62 0.27
C LEU A 153 16.57 -14.03 -0.24
N ALA A 154 15.59 -14.74 -0.79
CA ALA A 154 15.80 -16.04 -1.43
C ALA A 154 16.75 -15.93 -2.63
N MET A 155 16.56 -14.92 -3.50
CA MET A 155 17.46 -14.64 -4.61
C MET A 155 18.89 -14.38 -4.14
N LEU A 156 19.07 -13.54 -3.11
CA LEU A 156 20.39 -13.23 -2.57
C LEU A 156 21.07 -14.47 -2.00
N THR A 157 20.33 -15.34 -1.33
CA THR A 157 20.84 -16.61 -0.80
C THR A 157 21.33 -17.54 -1.92
N LEU A 158 20.58 -17.67 -3.02
CA LEU A 158 21.00 -18.44 -4.19
C LEU A 158 22.30 -17.88 -4.80
N ARG A 159 22.39 -16.56 -4.93
CA ARG A 159 23.61 -15.90 -5.44
C ARG A 159 24.81 -16.05 -4.51
N GLN A 160 24.61 -16.24 -3.21
CA GLN A 160 25.71 -16.61 -2.30
C GLN A 160 26.33 -17.96 -2.65
N ARG A 161 25.54 -18.86 -3.21
CA ARG A 161 25.99 -20.19 -3.67
C ARG A 161 26.50 -20.18 -5.11
N GLY A 162 26.57 -19.01 -5.75
CA GLY A 162 26.96 -18.89 -7.17
C GLY A 162 25.84 -19.22 -8.15
N GLU A 163 24.62 -19.47 -7.66
CA GLU A 163 23.47 -19.81 -8.50
C GLU A 163 22.86 -18.55 -9.13
N LYS A 164 22.32 -18.70 -10.34
CA LYS A 164 21.57 -17.66 -11.04
C LYS A 164 20.14 -18.17 -11.25
N ILE A 165 19.17 -17.29 -11.00
CA ILE A 165 17.75 -17.59 -11.18
C ILE A 165 17.09 -16.42 -11.91
N SER A 166 16.18 -16.72 -12.84
CA SER A 166 15.35 -15.71 -13.50
C SER A 166 14.24 -15.25 -12.56
N GLU A 167 13.70 -14.04 -12.76
CA GLU A 167 12.56 -13.55 -11.97
C GLU A 167 11.36 -14.50 -12.06
N LYS A 168 11.11 -15.10 -13.24
CA LYS A 168 10.03 -16.06 -13.45
C LYS A 168 10.24 -17.33 -12.61
N ALA A 169 11.42 -17.95 -12.71
CA ALA A 169 11.72 -19.17 -11.95
C ALA A 169 11.71 -18.92 -10.43
N LEU A 170 12.19 -17.74 -10.00
CA LEU A 170 12.15 -17.32 -8.60
C LEU A 170 10.72 -17.16 -8.10
N ALA A 171 9.84 -16.54 -8.90
CA ALA A 171 8.42 -16.43 -8.58
C ALA A 171 7.74 -17.81 -8.48
N GLU A 172 8.03 -18.73 -9.41
CA GLU A 172 7.51 -20.11 -9.36
C GLU A 172 7.97 -20.86 -8.10
N GLN A 173 9.25 -20.72 -7.73
CA GLN A 173 9.81 -21.37 -6.55
C GLN A 173 9.24 -20.82 -5.24
N THR A 174 8.91 -19.52 -5.19
CA THR A 174 8.43 -18.84 -3.98
C THR A 174 6.91 -18.81 -3.86
N ALA A 175 6.16 -19.11 -4.93
CA ALA A 175 4.69 -19.05 -4.95
C ALA A 175 4.01 -19.83 -3.81
N LYS A 176 4.57 -20.99 -3.42
CA LYS A 176 4.01 -21.82 -2.33
C LYS A 176 4.03 -21.13 -0.97
N GLN A 177 4.84 -20.08 -0.78
CA GLN A 177 4.91 -19.32 0.47
C GLN A 177 3.82 -18.25 0.57
N ALA A 178 3.21 -17.87 -0.56
CA ALA A 178 2.30 -16.72 -0.63
C ALA A 178 1.08 -16.89 0.30
N GLU A 179 0.47 -18.08 0.32
CA GLU A 179 -0.71 -18.35 1.15
C GLU A 179 -0.39 -18.28 2.65
N GLY A 180 0.71 -18.92 3.09
CA GLY A 180 1.15 -18.85 4.49
C GLY A 180 1.51 -17.43 4.93
N ILE A 181 2.18 -16.66 4.05
CA ILE A 181 2.47 -15.25 4.30
C ILE A 181 1.17 -14.46 4.45
N ARG A 182 0.21 -14.66 3.53
CA ARG A 182 -1.10 -14.00 3.57
C ARG A 182 -1.84 -14.29 4.87
N ALA A 183 -1.98 -15.56 5.25
CA ALA A 183 -2.67 -15.94 6.49
C ALA A 183 -2.02 -15.31 7.73
N SER A 184 -0.69 -15.31 7.80
CA SER A 184 0.03 -14.68 8.91
C SER A 184 -0.11 -13.15 8.93
N SER A 185 -0.20 -12.52 7.75
CA SER A 185 -0.43 -11.07 7.63
C SER A 185 -1.85 -10.71 8.05
N GLU A 186 -2.85 -11.50 7.67
CA GLU A 186 -4.25 -11.29 8.05
C GLU A 186 -4.42 -11.28 9.57
N GLN A 187 -3.85 -12.27 10.27
CA GLN A 187 -3.86 -12.32 11.73
C GLN A 187 -3.14 -11.11 12.36
N ALA A 188 -2.01 -10.70 11.79
CA ALA A 188 -1.25 -9.56 12.28
C ALA A 188 -2.00 -8.23 12.10
N VAL A 189 -2.68 -8.05 10.97
CA VAL A 189 -3.48 -6.87 10.63
C VAL A 189 -4.77 -6.82 11.45
N GLU A 190 -5.48 -7.94 11.58
CA GLU A 190 -6.71 -8.01 12.39
C GLU A 190 -6.43 -7.61 13.84
N SER A 191 -5.41 -8.22 14.45
CA SER A 191 -5.01 -7.87 15.83
C SER A 191 -4.51 -6.43 15.95
N PHE A 192 -3.80 -5.91 14.94
CA PHE A 192 -3.38 -4.52 14.89
C PHE A 192 -4.58 -3.57 14.86
N MET A 193 -5.53 -3.76 13.95
CA MET A 193 -6.70 -2.89 13.80
C MET A 193 -7.63 -2.95 15.02
N LEU A 194 -7.82 -4.14 15.61
CA LEU A 194 -8.56 -4.28 16.86
C LEU A 194 -7.92 -3.46 17.99
N TYR A 195 -6.59 -3.47 18.08
CA TYR A 195 -5.85 -2.68 19.06
C TYR A 195 -5.87 -1.18 18.75
N ALA A 196 -5.43 -0.79 17.55
CA ALA A 196 -5.33 0.60 17.12
C ALA A 196 -6.66 1.33 17.30
N TYR A 197 -7.76 0.67 16.95
CA TYR A 197 -9.08 1.29 16.98
C TYR A 197 -9.86 1.00 18.26
N ARG A 198 -9.25 0.41 19.30
CA ARG A 198 -9.96 -0.04 20.52
C ARG A 198 -10.78 1.05 21.21
N GLN A 199 -10.41 2.32 21.04
CA GLN A 199 -11.12 3.48 21.59
C GLN A 199 -12.07 4.17 20.58
N MET A 200 -12.12 3.70 19.33
CA MET A 200 -12.99 4.23 18.30
C MET A 200 -14.38 3.57 18.34
N PRO A 201 -15.47 4.34 18.44
CA PRO A 201 -16.83 3.85 18.30
C PRO A 201 -17.06 3.04 17.01
N SER A 202 -17.96 2.05 17.05
CA SER A 202 -18.20 1.15 15.91
C SER A 202 -18.73 1.86 14.66
N ASP A 203 -19.60 2.86 14.84
CA ASP A 203 -20.10 3.73 13.77
C ASP A 203 -18.96 4.51 13.09
N GLN A 204 -17.95 4.94 13.85
CA GLN A 204 -16.76 5.59 13.29
C GLN A 204 -15.87 4.61 12.51
N VAL A 205 -15.71 3.36 12.98
CA VAL A 205 -14.97 2.33 12.23
C VAL A 205 -15.69 1.98 10.93
N GLN A 206 -17.02 1.90 10.98
CA GLN A 206 -17.83 1.73 9.78
C GLN A 206 -17.65 2.90 8.80
N ALA A 207 -17.79 4.14 9.27
CA ALA A 207 -17.63 5.33 8.43
C ALA A 207 -16.21 5.41 7.84
N TYR A 208 -15.20 4.95 8.57
CA TYR A 208 -13.83 4.91 8.06
C TYR A 208 -13.66 3.85 6.95
N ALA A 209 -14.28 2.68 7.09
CA ALA A 209 -14.32 1.68 6.03
C ALA A 209 -15.00 2.22 4.76
N GLU A 210 -16.09 2.99 4.92
CA GLU A 210 -16.82 3.62 3.81
C GLU A 210 -15.95 4.64 3.04
N LEU A 211 -14.99 5.30 3.68
CA LEU A 211 -14.01 6.14 2.97
C LEU A 211 -13.13 5.33 2.02
N TYR A 212 -12.61 4.19 2.49
CA TYR A 212 -11.82 3.28 1.65
C TYR A 212 -12.64 2.55 0.60
N GLU A 213 -13.95 2.44 0.79
CA GLU A 213 -14.85 1.83 -0.17
C GLU A 213 -15.18 2.73 -1.37
N ARG A 214 -14.79 4.01 -1.33
CA ARG A 214 -14.99 4.95 -2.43
C ARG A 214 -14.25 4.49 -3.69
N PRO A 215 -14.84 4.65 -4.90
CA PRO A 215 -14.25 4.16 -6.14
C PRO A 215 -12.81 4.64 -6.39
N ALA A 216 -12.53 5.93 -6.17
CA ALA A 216 -11.20 6.50 -6.38
C ALA A 216 -10.14 5.88 -5.45
N VAL A 217 -10.49 5.66 -4.17
CA VAL A 217 -9.57 5.05 -3.19
C VAL A 217 -9.32 3.58 -3.53
N LYS A 218 -10.39 2.83 -3.84
CA LYS A 218 -10.27 1.43 -4.31
C LYS A 218 -9.36 1.31 -5.53
N GLN A 219 -9.53 2.22 -6.51
CA GLN A 219 -8.73 2.22 -7.73
C GLN A 219 -7.25 2.48 -7.43
N LEU A 220 -6.92 3.47 -6.60
CA LEU A 220 -5.54 3.77 -6.23
C LEU A 220 -4.86 2.56 -5.56
N LEU A 221 -5.54 1.93 -4.61
CA LEU A 221 -5.01 0.76 -3.90
C LEU A 221 -4.85 -0.46 -4.82
N ALA A 222 -5.80 -0.69 -5.73
CA ALA A 222 -5.71 -1.76 -6.72
C ALA A 222 -4.52 -1.57 -7.66
N LEU A 223 -4.34 -0.36 -8.20
CA LEU A 223 -3.20 -0.01 -9.05
C LEU A 223 -1.87 -0.15 -8.30
N SER A 224 -1.84 0.21 -7.02
CA SER A 224 -0.67 0.05 -6.15
C SER A 224 -0.29 -1.43 -5.99
N LEU A 225 -1.26 -2.29 -5.69
CA LEU A 225 -1.04 -3.74 -5.59
C LEU A 225 -0.57 -4.36 -6.91
N GLU A 226 -1.13 -3.92 -8.04
CA GLU A 226 -0.76 -4.42 -9.37
C GLU A 226 0.67 -4.03 -9.75
N ALA A 227 1.06 -2.77 -9.49
CA ALA A 227 2.34 -2.24 -9.95
C ALA A 227 3.53 -2.65 -9.05
N PHE A 228 3.30 -2.82 -7.75
CA PHE A 228 4.36 -3.03 -6.76
C PHE A 228 5.32 -4.21 -7.05
N PRO A 229 4.86 -5.42 -7.47
CA PRO A 229 5.75 -6.53 -7.79
C PRO A 229 6.74 -6.18 -8.91
N GLY A 230 6.27 -5.46 -9.94
CA GLY A 230 7.09 -5.04 -11.07
C GLY A 230 8.16 -4.02 -10.67
N VAL A 231 7.81 -3.09 -9.77
CA VAL A 231 8.75 -2.15 -9.18
C VAL A 231 9.83 -2.91 -8.37
N PHE A 232 9.43 -3.85 -7.53
CA PHE A 232 10.35 -4.68 -6.76
C PHE A 232 11.30 -5.51 -7.64
N ALA A 233 10.79 -6.09 -8.73
CA ALA A 233 11.61 -6.83 -9.69
C ALA A 233 12.67 -5.94 -10.34
N LYS A 234 12.30 -4.71 -10.73
CA LYS A 234 13.27 -3.72 -11.25
C LYS A 234 14.34 -3.39 -10.21
N ARG A 235 13.98 -3.20 -8.94
CA ARG A 235 14.95 -2.95 -7.86
C ARG A 235 15.86 -4.15 -7.59
N ARG A 236 15.33 -5.37 -7.58
CA ARG A 236 16.11 -6.61 -7.48
C ARG A 236 17.16 -6.72 -8.59
N ALA A 237 16.84 -6.32 -9.81
CA ALA A 237 17.77 -6.36 -10.94
C ALA A 237 19.00 -5.44 -10.76
N LEU A 238 18.91 -4.43 -9.87
CA LEU A 238 20.05 -3.56 -9.54
C LEU A 238 21.06 -4.21 -8.58
N LEU A 239 20.64 -5.25 -7.87
CA LEU A 239 21.52 -6.02 -6.99
C LEU A 239 22.44 -6.85 -7.89
N LYS A 240 23.75 -6.75 -7.71
CA LYS A 240 24.77 -7.54 -8.42
C LYS A 240 25.36 -8.55 -7.44
#